data_AF-M7SUQ5-F1
#
_entry.id   AF-M7SUQ5-F1
#
_cell.length_a   1.000
_cell.length_b   1.000
_cell.length_c   1.000
_cell.angle_alpha   90.00
_cell.angle_beta   90.00
_cell.angle_gamma   90.00
#
_symmetry.space_group_name_H-M   'P 1'
#
loop_
_entity.id
_entity.type
_entity.pdbx_description
1 polymer ?
#
loop_
_entity_poly.entity_id
_entity_poly.type
_entity_poly.pdbx_seq_one_letter_code
_entity_poly.pdbx_strand_id
1 'polypeptide(L)'
;MTDMIPEGTRDSYFLLQRTLSGPDPQPVLETATTESGWPHSFQDRACWALELELSMRGVGFTWTTADVRHTRKTWLPTVGNRVHSILVHVFPVLLVSWAVVKAIYVRYLVQAANLPWDTDERTSRELFDDNLPLPTQLALTGALGAFLMAAFSFGHSLFAIMLSPLAPSPLAFFPPLYSTRIWDITSVRKFWSYGWHRLFARLFLVYGVWPGEWVERKITGKSDEEPADVGKVLGGFLSSAFVHSFSVRGVLGGDWSSATGEAKFFALNGLAVVFEGAVVRAVKKLRRERGYSETSWYDGYVGRLWWIVVVLGTGRNFARGWVKSGLVREIAFM
;
A
#
# COMPACT_ATOMS: atom_id res chain seq x y z
N MET A 1 -37.76 23.43 8.26
CA MET A 1 -36.83 24.31 9.01
C MET A 1 -35.44 24.02 8.49
N THR A 2 -35.03 24.79 7.49
CA THR A 2 -33.68 24.79 6.93
C THR A 2 -32.84 25.69 7.82
N ASP A 3 -32.06 25.10 8.72
CA ASP A 3 -31.13 25.84 9.56
C ASP A 3 -30.13 26.58 8.67
N MET A 4 -30.28 27.90 8.64
CA MET A 4 -29.35 28.82 8.01
C MET A 4 -28.07 28.85 8.84
N ILE A 5 -27.12 27.99 8.46
CA ILE A 5 -25.74 28.09 8.95
C ILE A 5 -25.24 29.51 8.59
N PRO A 6 -24.78 30.32 9.57
CA PRO A 6 -24.29 31.68 9.32
C PRO A 6 -23.17 31.69 8.26
N GLU A 7 -23.18 32.69 7.37
CA GLU A 7 -22.21 32.79 6.26
C GLU A 7 -20.74 32.73 6.73
N GLY A 8 -20.41 33.34 7.86
CA GLY A 8 -19.07 33.28 8.45
C GLY A 8 -18.61 31.88 8.87
N THR A 9 -19.55 30.98 9.19
CA THR A 9 -19.25 29.58 9.51
C THR A 9 -19.02 28.76 8.24
N ARG A 10 -19.72 29.08 7.14
CA ARG A 10 -19.46 28.48 5.81
C ARG A 10 -18.07 28.85 5.31
N ASP A 11 -17.69 30.12 5.35
CA ASP A 11 -16.37 30.55 4.87
C ASP A 11 -15.24 29.96 5.70
N SER A 12 -15.41 29.88 7.03
CA SER A 12 -14.45 29.22 7.92
C SER A 12 -14.36 27.71 7.66
N TYR A 13 -15.49 27.04 7.39
CA TYR A 13 -15.53 25.63 7.01
C TYR A 13 -14.86 25.38 5.67
N PHE A 14 -15.11 26.22 4.66
CA PHE A 14 -14.46 26.10 3.34
C PHE A 14 -12.97 26.45 3.39
N LEU A 15 -12.56 27.43 4.20
CA LEU A 15 -11.16 27.73 4.47
C LEU A 15 -10.48 26.55 5.18
N LEU A 16 -11.06 26.02 6.25
CA LEU A 16 -10.54 24.84 6.95
C LEU A 16 -10.47 23.64 6.00
N GLN A 17 -11.53 23.40 5.22
CA GLN A 17 -11.59 22.33 4.25
C GLN A 17 -10.50 22.48 3.19
N ARG A 18 -10.28 23.69 2.66
CA ARG A 18 -9.22 24.01 1.68
C ARG A 18 -7.82 23.84 2.27
N THR A 19 -7.62 24.28 3.52
CA THR A 19 -6.37 24.11 4.26
C THR A 19 -6.10 22.63 4.59
N LEU A 20 -7.14 21.83 4.83
CA LEU A 20 -7.02 20.40 5.09
C LEU A 20 -6.99 19.55 3.82
N SER A 21 -7.53 20.02 2.70
CA SER A 21 -7.56 19.27 1.43
C SER A 21 -6.31 19.45 0.58
N GLY A 22 -5.49 20.45 0.92
CA GLY A 22 -4.33 20.86 0.13
C GLY A 22 -4.70 21.61 -1.14
N PRO A 23 -3.70 22.07 -1.92
CA PRO A 23 -3.93 22.81 -3.15
C PRO A 23 -4.59 21.92 -4.21
N ASP A 24 -5.41 22.52 -5.07
CA ASP A 24 -6.17 21.79 -6.08
C ASP A 24 -5.27 20.98 -7.02
N PRO A 25 -5.64 19.74 -7.37
CA PRO A 25 -4.89 18.93 -8.32
C PRO A 25 -4.79 19.64 -9.67
N GLN A 26 -3.58 19.93 -10.15
CA GLN A 26 -3.40 20.40 -11.52
C GLN A 26 -3.32 19.20 -12.47
N PRO A 27 -4.29 19.04 -13.39
CA PRO A 27 -4.24 17.97 -14.37
C PRO A 27 -3.11 18.25 -15.37
N VAL A 28 -2.19 17.31 -15.51
CA VAL A 28 -1.15 17.34 -16.52
C VAL A 28 -1.53 16.33 -17.61
N LEU A 29 -1.46 16.78 -18.87
CA LEU A 29 -1.59 15.88 -20.00
C LEU A 29 -0.33 15.03 -20.06
N GLU A 30 -0.51 13.71 -19.97
CA GLU A 30 0.56 12.75 -20.19
C GLU A 30 1.04 12.90 -21.64
N THR A 31 2.22 13.49 -21.85
CA THR A 31 2.95 13.35 -23.11
C THR A 31 3.49 11.93 -23.15
N ALA A 32 2.67 11.02 -23.67
CA ALA A 32 3.07 9.66 -23.99
C ALA A 32 4.05 9.68 -25.19
N THR A 33 5.28 10.12 -24.99
CA THR A 33 6.35 9.88 -25.95
C THR A 33 6.76 8.43 -25.84
N THR A 34 6.27 7.63 -26.78
CA THR A 34 6.85 6.32 -27.06
C THR A 34 8.27 6.53 -27.59
N GLU A 35 9.28 6.46 -26.73
CA GLU A 35 10.70 6.34 -27.11
C GLU A 35 10.90 5.24 -28.16
N SER A 36 11.67 5.45 -29.22
CA SER A 36 12.03 4.34 -30.11
C SER A 36 12.85 3.29 -29.32
N GLY A 37 12.40 2.02 -29.25
CA GLY A 37 13.08 0.95 -28.50
C GLY A 37 12.25 0.22 -27.41
N TRP A 38 10.93 0.22 -27.52
CA TRP A 38 10.02 -0.46 -26.56
C TRP A 38 10.27 -1.98 -26.46
N PRO A 39 10.03 -2.60 -25.29
CA PRO A 39 10.07 -4.04 -25.16
C PRO A 39 8.86 -4.65 -25.86
N HIS A 40 9.11 -5.54 -26.82
CA HIS A 40 8.08 -6.17 -27.65
C HIS A 40 7.73 -7.57 -27.14
N SER A 41 8.70 -8.28 -26.58
CA SER A 41 8.49 -9.62 -26.02
C SER A 41 8.22 -9.59 -24.52
N PHE A 42 7.71 -10.69 -23.97
CA PHE A 42 7.60 -10.86 -22.52
C PHE A 42 8.98 -10.76 -21.83
N GLN A 43 10.02 -11.33 -22.44
CA GLN A 43 11.37 -11.30 -21.90
C GLN A 43 11.91 -9.87 -21.79
N ASP A 44 11.72 -9.05 -22.84
CA ASP A 44 12.16 -7.66 -22.81
C ASP A 44 11.41 -6.88 -21.71
N ARG A 45 10.10 -7.13 -21.57
CA ARG A 45 9.27 -6.52 -20.53
C ARG A 45 9.70 -6.94 -19.12
N ALA A 46 10.08 -8.20 -18.94
CA ALA A 46 10.58 -8.73 -17.67
C ALA A 46 11.92 -8.11 -17.31
N CYS A 47 12.92 -8.21 -18.20
CA CYS A 47 14.24 -7.59 -18.00
C CYS A 47 14.11 -6.10 -17.69
N TRP A 48 13.21 -5.41 -18.38
CA TRP A 48 13.04 -4.00 -18.14
C TRP A 48 12.30 -3.65 -16.85
N ALA A 49 11.27 -4.43 -16.48
CA ALA A 49 10.62 -4.27 -15.19
C ALA A 49 11.61 -4.47 -14.03
N LEU A 50 12.52 -5.44 -14.16
CA LEU A 50 13.58 -5.69 -13.19
C LEU A 50 14.62 -4.56 -13.16
N GLU A 51 15.05 -4.10 -14.33
CA GLU A 51 16.01 -3.01 -14.48
C GLU A 51 15.50 -1.71 -13.84
N LEU A 52 14.24 -1.34 -14.11
CA LEU A 52 13.62 -0.14 -13.51
C LEU A 52 13.55 -0.21 -11.99
N GLU A 53 13.35 -1.42 -11.45
CA GLU A 53 13.32 -1.66 -10.02
C GLU A 53 14.72 -1.51 -9.42
N LEU A 54 15.72 -2.19 -10.00
CA LEU A 54 17.11 -2.19 -9.51
C LEU A 54 17.78 -0.81 -9.63
N SER A 55 17.48 -0.07 -10.69
CA SER A 55 18.01 1.28 -10.89
C SER A 55 17.22 2.37 -10.18
N MET A 56 16.14 2.00 -9.46
CA MET A 56 15.16 2.92 -8.87
C MET A 56 14.56 3.91 -9.88
N ARG A 57 14.75 3.69 -11.18
CA ARG A 57 14.16 4.52 -12.25
C ARG A 57 12.64 4.39 -12.30
N GLY A 58 12.08 3.31 -11.73
CA GLY A 58 10.64 3.12 -11.53
C GLY A 58 10.01 3.98 -10.42
N VAL A 59 10.82 4.72 -9.63
CA VAL A 59 10.35 5.52 -8.48
C VAL A 59 9.96 6.96 -8.88
N GLY A 60 10.26 7.39 -10.13
CA GLY A 60 9.90 8.69 -10.73
C GLY A 60 9.27 8.55 -12.13
N PHE A 61 8.90 9.66 -12.78
CA PHE A 61 8.16 9.68 -14.05
C PHE A 61 9.08 9.44 -15.25
N THR A 62 9.33 8.16 -15.51
CA THR A 62 9.42 7.58 -16.85
C THR A 62 8.29 6.56 -17.03
N TRP A 63 7.07 7.08 -16.89
CA TRP A 63 5.82 6.38 -17.23
C TRP A 63 5.36 6.69 -18.65
N THR A 64 6.21 6.48 -19.63
CA THR A 64 5.70 6.04 -20.92
C THR A 64 6.20 4.63 -21.02
N THR A 65 5.34 3.61 -20.87
CA THR A 65 5.61 2.30 -21.43
C THR A 65 4.32 1.68 -21.91
N ALA A 66 4.32 1.10 -23.10
CA ALA A 66 3.12 0.77 -23.86
C ALA A 66 2.09 -0.11 -23.11
N ASP A 67 2.52 -0.85 -22.08
CA ASP A 67 1.72 -1.86 -21.41
C ASP A 67 0.97 -1.37 -20.16
N VAL A 68 1.38 -0.25 -19.56
CA VAL A 68 0.71 0.32 -18.39
C VAL A 68 0.16 1.68 -18.73
N ARG A 69 -1.00 1.67 -19.41
CA ARG A 69 -1.77 2.89 -19.65
C ARG A 69 -2.40 3.32 -18.33
N HIS A 70 -1.81 4.32 -17.69
CA HIS A 70 -2.54 5.11 -16.72
C HIS A 70 -3.37 6.16 -17.47
N THR A 71 -4.40 6.65 -16.79
CA THR A 71 -5.42 7.51 -17.37
C THR A 71 -4.80 8.70 -18.09
N ARG A 72 -5.36 9.12 -19.25
CA ARG A 72 -4.88 10.28 -20.06
C ARG A 72 -4.76 11.61 -19.30
N LYS A 73 -5.28 11.67 -18.09
CA LYS A 73 -5.14 12.78 -17.14
C LYS A 73 -4.50 12.20 -15.89
N THR A 74 -3.27 12.60 -15.59
CA THR A 74 -2.65 12.37 -14.28
C THR A 74 -2.44 13.72 -13.60
N TRP A 75 -2.51 13.78 -12.28
CA TRP A 75 -2.20 15.02 -11.57
C TRP A 75 -0.78 14.91 -11.02
N LEU A 76 0.01 15.96 -11.19
CA LEU A 76 1.35 16.03 -10.61
C LEU A 76 1.32 16.98 -9.41
N PRO A 77 1.63 16.49 -8.19
CA PRO A 77 1.72 17.35 -7.03
C PRO A 77 2.86 18.36 -7.22
N THR A 78 2.54 19.65 -7.14
CA THR A 78 3.56 20.72 -7.14
C THR A 78 4.44 20.63 -5.89
N VAL A 79 5.58 21.32 -5.88
CA VAL A 79 6.41 21.48 -4.67
C VAL A 79 5.58 22.01 -3.50
N GLY A 80 4.72 23.00 -3.74
CA GLY A 80 3.81 23.53 -2.71
C GLY A 80 2.84 22.48 -2.17
N ASN A 81 2.23 21.66 -3.02
CA ASN A 81 1.34 20.58 -2.60
C ASN A 81 2.09 19.55 -1.75
N ARG A 82 3.34 19.25 -2.10
CA ARG A 82 4.18 18.29 -1.38
C ARG A 82 4.61 18.82 -0.02
N VAL A 83 5.05 20.08 0.06
CA VAL A 83 5.38 20.74 1.34
C VAL A 83 4.15 20.79 2.25
N HIS A 84 3.00 21.21 1.73
CA HIS A 84 1.74 21.20 2.47
C HIS A 84 1.39 19.81 2.98
N SER A 85 1.43 18.79 2.11
CA SER A 85 1.15 17.41 2.49
C SER A 85 2.13 16.90 3.56
N ILE A 86 3.41 17.27 3.48
CA ILE A 86 4.41 16.91 4.49
C ILE A 86 4.00 17.47 5.85
N LEU A 87 3.69 18.77 5.91
CA LEU A 87 3.42 19.46 7.17
C LEU A 87 2.05 19.10 7.78
N VAL A 88 1.02 18.95 6.97
CA VAL A 88 -0.38 18.82 7.45
C VAL A 88 -0.85 17.37 7.53
N HIS A 89 -0.26 16.47 6.75
CA HIS A 89 -0.71 15.06 6.70
C HIS A 89 0.37 14.09 7.16
N VAL A 90 1.55 14.15 6.55
CA VAL A 90 2.57 13.12 6.75
C VAL A 90 3.24 13.25 8.12
N PHE A 91 3.69 14.45 8.48
CA PHE A 91 4.41 14.69 9.72
C PHE A 91 3.57 14.42 10.98
N PRO A 92 2.29 14.86 11.07
CA PRO A 92 1.44 14.50 12.20
C PRO A 92 1.23 12.99 12.33
N VAL A 93 1.03 12.27 11.21
CA VAL A 93 0.87 10.81 11.24
C VAL A 93 2.16 10.13 11.68
N LEU A 94 3.33 10.59 11.21
CA LEU A 94 4.63 10.08 11.67
C LEU A 94 4.80 10.27 13.17
N LEU A 95 4.54 11.47 13.69
CA LEU A 95 4.70 11.78 15.12
C LEU A 95 3.77 10.94 16.00
N VAL A 96 2.48 10.85 15.64
CA VAL A 96 1.51 10.07 16.41
C VAL A 96 1.87 8.59 16.37
N SER A 97 2.21 8.07 15.18
CA SER A 97 2.57 6.66 15.03
C SER A 97 3.86 6.33 15.80
N TRP A 98 4.89 7.18 15.69
CA TRP A 98 6.13 7.06 16.46
C TRP A 98 5.87 7.09 17.97
N ALA A 99 5.04 8.03 18.45
CA ALA A 99 4.71 8.14 19.87
C ALA A 99 4.01 6.87 20.39
N VAL A 100 3.08 6.30 19.61
CA VAL A 100 2.41 5.04 19.94
C VAL A 100 3.41 3.87 19.95
N VAL A 101 4.24 3.75 18.90
CA VAL A 101 5.27 2.71 18.81
C VAL A 101 6.22 2.79 20.00
N LYS A 102 6.74 3.98 20.31
CA LYS A 102 7.63 4.24 21.43
C LYS A 102 6.98 3.93 22.77
N ALA A 103 5.74 4.36 22.99
CA ALA A 103 5.02 4.09 24.23
C ALA A 103 4.80 2.59 24.44
N ILE A 104 4.42 1.86 23.40
CA ILE A 104 4.26 0.39 23.46
C ILE A 104 5.62 -0.27 23.70
N TYR A 105 6.67 0.15 22.99
CA TYR A 105 8.01 -0.40 23.15
C TYR A 105 8.53 -0.22 24.58
N VAL A 106 8.52 1.01 25.11
CA VAL A 106 9.00 1.31 26.47
C VAL A 106 8.17 0.58 27.53
N ARG A 107 6.86 0.44 27.33
CA ARG A 107 5.99 -0.19 28.33
C ARG A 107 6.08 -1.72 28.34
N TYR A 108 6.23 -2.35 27.18
CA TYR A 108 6.07 -3.81 27.05
C TYR A 108 7.30 -4.54 26.51
N LEU A 109 8.13 -3.89 25.68
CA LEU A 109 9.17 -4.58 24.91
C LEU A 109 10.59 -4.23 25.38
N VAL A 110 10.81 -3.10 26.05
CA VAL A 110 12.15 -2.67 26.49
C VAL A 110 12.79 -3.64 27.48
N GLN A 111 11.99 -4.34 28.28
CA GLN A 111 12.48 -5.35 29.23
C GLN A 111 13.06 -6.57 28.50
N ALA A 112 12.52 -6.88 27.33
CA ALA A 112 13.02 -7.93 26.44
C ALA A 112 14.23 -7.48 25.60
N ALA A 113 14.58 -6.19 25.59
CA ALA A 113 15.70 -5.66 24.79
C ALA A 113 17.09 -6.12 25.28
N ASN A 114 17.16 -6.64 26.51
CA ASN A 114 18.39 -7.19 27.11
C ASN A 114 18.50 -8.71 26.94
N LEU A 115 17.55 -9.37 26.26
CA LEU A 115 17.64 -10.80 25.99
C LEU A 115 18.82 -11.06 25.03
N PRO A 116 19.75 -11.98 25.36
CA PRO A 116 20.81 -12.39 24.46
C PRO A 116 20.24 -12.84 23.10
N TRP A 117 20.93 -12.53 22.00
CA TRP A 117 20.54 -12.98 20.66
C TRP A 117 20.48 -14.52 20.53
N ASP A 118 21.16 -15.22 21.45
CA ASP A 118 21.26 -16.69 21.60
C ASP A 118 20.17 -17.30 22.52
N THR A 119 19.31 -16.49 23.14
CA THR A 119 18.21 -17.07 23.93
C THR A 119 17.29 -17.86 22.99
N ASP A 120 16.88 -19.07 23.42
CA ASP A 120 16.10 -20.04 22.64
C ASP A 120 15.19 -19.35 21.62
N GLU A 121 15.42 -19.63 20.33
CA GLU A 121 14.85 -18.91 19.20
C GLU A 121 13.32 -18.83 19.27
N ARG A 122 12.71 -19.77 19.99
CA ARG A 122 11.29 -19.81 20.32
C ARG A 122 10.83 -18.67 21.25
N THR A 123 11.61 -18.35 22.27
CA THR A 123 11.33 -17.30 23.27
C THR A 123 11.46 -15.89 22.67
N SER A 124 12.37 -15.70 21.70
CA SER A 124 12.45 -14.45 20.93
C SER A 124 11.33 -14.32 19.88
N ARG A 125 10.80 -15.46 19.38
CA ARG A 125 9.66 -15.51 18.44
C ARG A 125 8.31 -15.15 19.07
N GLU A 126 8.13 -15.35 20.37
CA GLU A 126 6.83 -15.16 21.07
C GLU A 126 6.66 -13.76 21.74
N LEU A 127 7.62 -12.84 21.58
CA LEU A 127 7.59 -11.49 22.18
C LEU A 127 6.38 -10.64 21.80
N PHE A 128 5.75 -10.89 20.66
CA PHE A 128 4.58 -10.14 20.22
C PHE A 128 3.27 -10.78 20.66
N ASP A 129 3.17 -12.11 20.59
CA ASP A 129 1.91 -12.80 20.88
C ASP A 129 1.68 -12.95 22.38
N ASP A 130 2.75 -13.16 23.17
CA ASP A 130 2.63 -13.45 24.60
C ASP A 130 2.73 -12.19 25.46
N ASN A 131 3.56 -11.21 25.08
CA ASN A 131 3.76 -10.01 25.90
C ASN A 131 2.76 -8.89 25.62
N LEU A 132 2.11 -8.90 24.45
CA LEU A 132 1.19 -7.83 24.06
C LEU A 132 -0.25 -8.32 24.08
N PRO A 133 -1.16 -7.68 24.83
CA PRO A 133 -2.59 -7.92 24.69
C PRO A 133 -3.08 -7.64 23.26
N LEU A 134 -4.11 -8.34 22.79
CA LEU A 134 -4.63 -8.18 21.42
C LEU A 134 -4.92 -6.72 21.02
N PRO A 135 -5.52 -5.85 21.87
CA PRO A 135 -5.70 -4.44 21.52
C PRO A 135 -4.36 -3.72 21.28
N THR A 136 -3.34 -4.03 22.08
CA THR A 136 -1.98 -3.48 21.93
C THR A 136 -1.30 -4.01 20.68
N GLN A 137 -1.50 -5.29 20.35
CA GLN A 137 -1.01 -5.86 19.09
C GLN A 137 -1.62 -5.15 17.87
N LEU A 138 -2.93 -4.92 17.88
CA LEU A 138 -3.63 -4.20 16.81
C LEU A 138 -3.20 -2.73 16.74
N ALA A 139 -3.05 -2.07 17.89
CA ALA A 139 -2.57 -0.69 17.96
C ALA A 139 -1.12 -0.58 17.43
N LEU A 140 -0.22 -1.48 17.82
CA LEU A 140 1.14 -1.52 17.32
C LEU A 140 1.17 -1.80 15.82
N THR A 141 0.38 -2.77 15.34
CA THR A 141 0.27 -3.08 13.91
C THR A 141 -0.23 -1.89 13.10
N GLY A 142 -1.29 -1.22 13.59
CA GLY A 142 -1.84 -0.02 12.96
C GLY A 142 -0.86 1.14 12.96
N ALA A 143 -0.16 1.37 14.06
CA ALA A 143 0.86 2.41 14.17
C ALA A 143 2.05 2.14 13.26
N LEU A 144 2.54 0.89 13.18
CA LEU A 144 3.61 0.53 12.24
C LEU A 144 3.18 0.69 10.78
N GLY A 145 1.96 0.28 10.43
CA GLY A 145 1.41 0.47 9.09
C GLY A 145 1.26 1.95 8.73
N ALA A 146 0.72 2.76 9.63
CA ALA A 146 0.58 4.21 9.43
C ALA A 146 1.95 4.91 9.35
N PHE A 147 2.91 4.53 10.20
CA PHE A 147 4.29 5.00 10.16
C PHE A 147 4.94 4.68 8.81
N LEU A 148 4.80 3.44 8.33
CA LEU A 148 5.38 3.00 7.05
C LEU A 148 4.80 3.78 5.87
N MET A 149 3.47 3.95 5.82
CA MET A 149 2.83 4.79 4.80
C MET A 149 3.35 6.23 4.84
N ALA A 150 3.39 6.83 6.02
CA ALA A 150 3.82 8.21 6.16
C ALA A 150 5.33 8.36 5.83
N ALA A 151 6.17 7.41 6.23
CA ALA A 151 7.60 7.41 5.94
C ALA A 151 7.88 7.32 4.43
N PHE A 152 7.19 6.41 3.71
CA PHE A 152 7.28 6.36 2.26
C PHE A 152 6.79 7.65 1.60
N SER A 153 5.66 8.20 2.07
CA SER A 153 5.15 9.47 1.58
C SER A 153 6.14 10.62 1.76
N PHE A 154 6.80 10.67 2.92
CA PHE A 154 7.79 11.67 3.28
C PHE A 154 8.99 11.58 2.35
N GLY A 155 9.64 10.41 2.29
CA GLY A 155 10.82 10.17 1.45
C GLY A 155 10.52 10.46 -0.02
N HIS A 156 9.44 9.89 -0.55
CA HIS A 156 9.03 10.12 -1.94
C HIS A 156 8.76 11.61 -2.23
N SER A 157 8.14 12.33 -1.31
CA SER A 157 7.86 13.76 -1.50
C SER A 157 9.12 14.62 -1.40
N LEU A 158 10.05 14.28 -0.50
CA LEU A 158 11.35 14.95 -0.39
C LEU A 158 12.17 14.76 -1.67
N PHE A 159 12.29 13.53 -2.18
CA PHE A 159 12.99 13.27 -3.44
C PHE A 159 12.37 14.05 -4.61
N ALA A 160 11.03 14.06 -4.70
CA ALA A 160 10.33 14.84 -5.72
C ALA A 160 10.57 16.35 -5.61
N ILE A 161 10.69 16.89 -4.39
CA ILE A 161 11.04 18.31 -4.16
C ILE A 161 12.50 18.56 -4.55
N MET A 162 13.42 17.71 -4.14
CA MET A 162 14.86 17.86 -4.44
C MET A 162 15.14 17.82 -5.95
N LEU A 163 14.40 16.98 -6.68
CA LEU A 163 14.59 16.80 -8.12
C LEU A 163 13.74 17.76 -8.96
N SER A 164 12.82 18.53 -8.37
CA SER A 164 11.98 19.49 -9.11
C SER A 164 12.77 20.53 -9.92
N PRO A 165 13.95 21.03 -9.48
CA PRO A 165 14.74 21.98 -10.28
C PRO A 165 15.31 21.38 -11.57
N LEU A 166 15.30 20.05 -11.75
CA LEU A 166 15.78 19.41 -12.97
C LEU A 166 14.78 19.53 -14.13
N ALA A 167 13.60 20.11 -13.92
CA ALA A 167 12.62 20.31 -14.99
C ALA A 167 13.23 21.10 -16.16
N PRO A 168 13.02 20.66 -17.42
CA PRO A 168 12.04 19.67 -17.88
C PRO A 168 12.56 18.21 -17.96
N SER A 169 13.65 17.84 -17.28
CA SER A 169 14.13 16.46 -17.24
C SER A 169 13.06 15.50 -16.71
N PRO A 170 12.92 14.28 -17.27
CA PRO A 170 12.06 13.22 -16.72
C PRO A 170 12.30 12.96 -15.23
N LEU A 171 13.53 13.18 -14.75
CA LEU A 171 13.92 13.02 -13.36
C LEU A 171 13.21 14.00 -12.40
N ALA A 172 12.63 15.09 -12.88
CA ALA A 172 11.95 16.08 -12.06
C ALA A 172 10.48 15.75 -11.76
N PHE A 173 9.93 14.76 -12.45
CA PHE A 173 8.51 14.46 -12.43
C PHE A 173 8.27 13.22 -11.57
N PHE A 174 7.41 13.34 -10.56
CA PHE A 174 7.06 12.23 -9.68
C PHE A 174 5.54 12.13 -9.59
N PRO A 175 4.93 10.98 -9.91
CA PRO A 175 3.50 10.81 -9.72
C PRO A 175 3.15 10.78 -8.22
N PRO A 176 1.86 10.87 -7.88
CA PRO A 176 1.38 10.62 -6.54
C PRO A 176 1.67 9.17 -6.12
N LEU A 177 2.28 8.99 -4.95
CA LEU A 177 2.57 7.66 -4.40
C LEU A 177 1.30 6.87 -4.10
N TYR A 178 0.27 7.58 -3.60
CA TYR A 178 -1.07 7.07 -3.33
C TYR A 178 -2.08 7.75 -4.25
N SER A 179 -2.89 6.95 -4.92
CA SER A 179 -3.87 7.47 -5.89
C SER A 179 -5.23 7.81 -5.28
N THR A 180 -5.50 7.39 -4.04
CA THR A 180 -6.77 7.60 -3.36
C THR A 180 -6.53 7.80 -1.87
N ARG A 181 -7.33 8.68 -1.24
CA ARG A 181 -7.25 8.91 0.20
C ARG A 181 -7.67 7.65 0.93
N ILE A 182 -7.00 7.33 2.04
CA ILE A 182 -7.24 6.08 2.77
C ILE A 182 -8.70 5.95 3.25
N TRP A 183 -9.35 7.06 3.58
CA TRP A 183 -10.74 7.10 4.03
C TRP A 183 -11.76 6.83 2.91
N ASP A 184 -11.37 6.99 1.64
CA ASP A 184 -12.23 6.71 0.49
C ASP A 184 -12.14 5.23 0.05
N ILE A 185 -11.21 4.48 0.64
CA ILE A 185 -11.06 3.05 0.40
C ILE A 185 -12.20 2.28 1.06
N THR A 186 -12.87 1.47 0.25
CA THR A 186 -14.11 0.74 0.61
C THR A 186 -13.98 -0.77 0.37
N SER A 187 -12.76 -1.27 0.13
CA SER A 187 -12.52 -2.69 -0.14
C SER A 187 -11.03 -3.01 -0.04
N VAL A 188 -10.69 -4.26 0.25
CA VAL A 188 -9.31 -4.76 0.29
C VAL A 188 -8.67 -4.61 -1.10
N ARG A 189 -9.41 -4.92 -2.16
CA ARG A 189 -8.93 -4.73 -3.54
C ARG A 189 -8.56 -3.27 -3.80
N LYS A 190 -9.42 -2.32 -3.41
CA LYS A 190 -9.15 -0.88 -3.57
C LYS A 190 -7.95 -0.42 -2.75
N PHE A 191 -7.79 -0.94 -1.52
CA PHE A 191 -6.62 -0.65 -0.70
C PHE A 191 -5.33 -0.96 -1.46
N TRP A 192 -5.18 -2.20 -1.94
CA TRP A 192 -3.96 -2.63 -2.64
C TRP A 192 -3.79 -2.04 -4.04
N SER A 193 -4.89 -1.65 -4.69
CA SER A 193 -4.83 -1.07 -6.05
C SER A 193 -4.55 0.44 -6.02
N TYR A 194 -5.05 1.16 -5.03
CA TYR A 194 -5.08 2.62 -5.04
C TYR A 194 -4.67 3.31 -3.73
N GLY A 195 -4.84 2.63 -2.59
CA GLY A 195 -4.56 3.15 -1.25
C GLY A 195 -3.13 2.88 -0.77
N TRP A 196 -2.47 1.83 -1.27
CA TRP A 196 -1.08 1.50 -1.01
C TRP A 196 -0.15 2.02 -2.12
N HIS A 197 1.16 2.06 -1.85
CA HIS A 197 2.13 2.64 -2.78
C HIS A 197 2.15 1.90 -4.12
N ARG A 198 2.42 2.65 -5.20
CA ARG A 198 2.41 2.10 -6.57
C ARG A 198 3.80 1.86 -7.17
N LEU A 199 4.86 1.97 -6.36
CA LEU A 199 6.26 1.85 -6.77
C LEU A 199 6.54 0.55 -7.55
N PHE A 200 6.12 -0.59 -6.99
CA PHE A 200 6.38 -1.92 -7.55
C PHE A 200 5.28 -2.44 -8.48
N ALA A 201 4.32 -1.59 -8.88
CA ALA A 201 3.13 -2.04 -9.62
C ALA A 201 3.50 -2.76 -10.92
N ARG A 202 4.56 -2.32 -11.60
CA ARG A 202 5.03 -2.92 -12.85
C ARG A 202 5.71 -4.27 -12.64
N LEU A 203 6.58 -4.37 -11.64
CA LEU A 203 7.22 -5.63 -11.27
C LEU A 203 6.15 -6.69 -11.01
N PHE A 204 5.15 -6.36 -10.19
CA PHE A 204 4.06 -7.30 -9.87
C PHE A 204 3.14 -7.58 -11.06
N LEU A 205 2.96 -6.62 -11.98
CA LEU A 205 2.20 -6.87 -13.21
C LEU A 205 2.90 -7.93 -14.08
N VAL A 206 4.18 -7.72 -14.38
CA VAL A 206 4.94 -8.56 -15.32
C VAL A 206 5.31 -9.91 -14.71
N TYR A 207 5.78 -9.93 -13.46
CA TYR A 207 6.24 -11.15 -12.79
C TYR A 207 5.17 -11.86 -11.97
N GLY A 208 4.02 -11.23 -11.72
CA GLY A 208 2.95 -11.80 -10.92
C GLY A 208 1.65 -11.96 -11.69
N VAL A 209 1.04 -10.84 -12.08
CA VAL A 209 -0.31 -10.80 -12.66
C VAL A 209 -0.39 -11.54 -14.00
N TRP A 210 0.53 -11.29 -14.93
CA TRP A 210 0.51 -11.95 -16.24
C TRP A 210 0.77 -13.46 -16.16
N PRO A 211 1.80 -13.96 -15.43
CA PRO A 211 1.94 -15.39 -15.20
C PRO A 211 0.74 -16.01 -14.49
N GLY A 212 0.18 -15.32 -13.49
CA GLY A 212 -0.99 -15.78 -12.76
C GLY A 212 -2.24 -15.89 -13.64
N GLU A 213 -2.49 -14.91 -14.50
CA GLU A 213 -3.52 -14.95 -15.54
C GLU A 213 -3.32 -16.15 -16.47
N TRP A 214 -2.12 -16.34 -16.99
CA TRP A 214 -1.79 -17.45 -17.87
C TRP A 214 -2.04 -18.81 -17.20
N VAL A 215 -1.63 -18.98 -15.94
CA VAL A 215 -1.88 -20.21 -15.17
C VAL A 215 -3.37 -20.46 -15.00
N GLU A 216 -4.16 -19.46 -14.59
CA GLU A 216 -5.61 -19.62 -14.43
C GLU A 216 -6.26 -20.03 -15.76
N ARG A 217 -5.93 -19.34 -16.85
CA ARG A 217 -6.47 -19.65 -18.19
C ARG A 217 -6.14 -21.08 -18.61
N LYS A 218 -4.89 -21.50 -18.40
CA LYS A 218 -4.44 -22.85 -18.73
C LYS A 218 -5.14 -23.94 -17.93
N ILE A 219 -5.41 -23.71 -16.64
CA ILE A 219 -6.06 -24.69 -15.76
C ILE A 219 -7.57 -24.74 -16.00
N THR A 220 -8.20 -23.59 -16.22
CA THR A 220 -9.66 -23.47 -16.34
C THR A 220 -10.18 -23.59 -17.77
N GLY A 221 -9.29 -23.54 -18.77
CA GLY A 221 -9.66 -23.53 -20.19
C GLY A 221 -10.31 -22.22 -20.66
N LYS A 222 -10.20 -21.15 -19.87
CA LYS A 222 -10.79 -19.84 -20.19
C LYS A 222 -10.14 -19.23 -21.44
N SER A 223 -10.98 -18.79 -22.36
CA SER A 223 -10.60 -18.02 -23.56
C SER A 223 -10.11 -16.62 -23.21
N ASP A 224 -9.35 -15.96 -24.10
CA ASP A 224 -8.75 -14.63 -23.86
C ASP A 224 -9.78 -13.55 -23.46
N GLU A 225 -11.02 -13.68 -23.92
CA GLU A 225 -12.12 -12.75 -23.60
C GLU A 225 -12.73 -12.98 -22.21
N GLU A 226 -12.51 -14.15 -21.60
CA GLU A 226 -13.02 -14.45 -20.26
C GLU A 226 -12.13 -13.87 -19.15
N PRO A 227 -12.73 -13.38 -18.05
CA PRO A 227 -11.98 -12.79 -16.95
C PRO A 227 -11.23 -13.87 -16.14
N ALA A 228 -9.91 -13.70 -16.06
CA ALA A 228 -8.99 -14.48 -15.22
C ALA A 228 -8.62 -13.69 -13.94
N ASP A 229 -9.62 -13.26 -13.17
CA ASP A 229 -9.41 -12.37 -12.03
C ASP A 229 -8.70 -13.02 -10.84
N VAL A 230 -8.81 -14.34 -10.68
CA VAL A 230 -8.29 -15.06 -9.50
C VAL A 230 -6.79 -15.21 -9.62
N GLY A 231 -6.31 -15.74 -10.75
CA GLY A 231 -4.92 -15.90 -11.11
C GLY A 231 -4.19 -14.56 -11.15
N LYS A 232 -4.81 -13.51 -11.71
CA LYS A 232 -4.26 -12.14 -11.68
C LYS A 232 -3.95 -11.67 -10.27
N VAL A 233 -4.94 -11.79 -9.38
CA VAL A 233 -4.79 -11.35 -7.97
C VAL A 233 -3.76 -12.22 -7.26
N LEU A 234 -3.92 -13.54 -7.29
CA LEU A 234 -3.02 -14.45 -6.59
C LEU A 234 -1.58 -14.33 -7.09
N GLY A 235 -1.36 -14.24 -8.40
CA GLY A 235 -0.05 -14.04 -9.00
C GLY A 235 0.61 -12.73 -8.54
N GLY A 236 -0.14 -11.62 -8.53
CA GLY A 236 0.35 -10.35 -8.02
C GLY A 236 0.78 -10.41 -6.54
N PHE A 237 -0.06 -11.00 -5.68
CA PHE A 237 0.26 -11.14 -4.25
C PHE A 237 1.38 -12.14 -3.96
N LEU A 238 1.50 -13.23 -4.73
CA LEU A 238 2.60 -14.20 -4.60
C LEU A 238 3.94 -13.59 -5.03
N SER A 239 3.96 -12.82 -6.13
CA SER A 239 5.15 -12.07 -6.53
C SER A 239 5.56 -11.06 -5.46
N SER A 240 4.58 -10.33 -4.90
CA SER A 240 4.82 -9.42 -3.78
C SER A 240 5.36 -10.12 -2.53
N ALA A 241 4.75 -11.25 -2.16
CA ALA A 241 5.18 -12.10 -1.05
C ALA A 241 6.64 -12.53 -1.21
N PHE A 242 7.03 -12.95 -2.41
CA PHE A 242 8.38 -13.39 -2.71
C PHE A 242 9.39 -12.25 -2.56
N VAL A 243 9.15 -11.10 -3.19
CA VAL A 243 10.07 -9.94 -3.14
C VAL A 243 10.28 -9.47 -1.70
N HIS A 244 9.21 -9.26 -0.95
CA HIS A 244 9.30 -8.78 0.43
C HIS A 244 10.00 -9.80 1.35
N SER A 245 9.59 -11.08 1.29
CA SER A 245 10.20 -12.12 2.12
C SER A 245 11.68 -12.30 1.81
N PHE A 246 12.09 -12.15 0.54
CA PHE A 246 13.49 -12.23 0.15
C PHE A 246 14.30 -11.04 0.68
N SER A 247 13.75 -9.82 0.61
CA SER A 247 14.38 -8.62 1.17
C SER A 247 14.55 -8.72 2.69
N VAL A 248 13.51 -9.16 3.41
CA VAL A 248 13.54 -9.27 4.87
C VAL A 248 14.38 -10.44 5.36
N ARG A 249 14.50 -11.52 4.60
CA ARG A 249 15.47 -12.59 4.88
C ARG A 249 16.89 -12.04 5.05
N GLY A 250 17.30 -11.08 4.23
CA GLY A 250 18.62 -10.46 4.33
C GLY A 250 18.83 -9.74 5.67
N VAL A 251 17.79 -9.06 6.18
CA VAL A 251 17.80 -8.35 7.46
C VAL A 251 17.70 -9.32 8.64
N LEU A 252 17.06 -10.48 8.45
CA LEU A 252 16.87 -11.51 9.47
C LEU A 252 17.97 -12.60 9.47
N GLY A 253 19.18 -12.27 9.01
CA GLY A 253 20.32 -13.19 9.06
C GLY A 253 20.17 -14.45 8.22
N GLY A 254 19.30 -14.44 7.21
CA GLY A 254 19.10 -15.57 6.30
C GLY A 254 17.99 -16.56 6.68
N ASP A 255 17.32 -16.39 7.82
CA ASP A 255 16.27 -17.30 8.30
C ASP A 255 14.94 -17.16 7.54
N TRP A 256 14.58 -18.22 6.83
CA TRP A 256 13.32 -18.32 6.11
C TRP A 256 12.10 -18.44 7.02
N SER A 257 12.25 -19.09 8.19
CA SER A 257 11.14 -19.28 9.14
C SER A 257 10.59 -17.92 9.59
N SER A 258 11.50 -17.01 9.94
CA SER A 258 11.14 -15.64 10.33
C SER A 258 10.63 -14.78 9.18
N ALA A 259 11.17 -14.97 7.97
CA ALA A 259 10.69 -14.27 6.77
C ALA A 259 9.28 -14.72 6.32
N THR A 260 8.79 -15.89 6.78
CA THR A 260 7.45 -16.38 6.39
C THR A 260 6.30 -15.49 6.84
N GLY A 261 6.50 -14.61 7.82
CA GLY A 261 5.47 -13.68 8.28
C GLY A 261 4.94 -12.78 7.15
N GLU A 262 5.84 -12.28 6.31
CA GLU A 262 5.47 -11.42 5.19
C GLU A 262 4.79 -12.21 4.08
N ALA A 263 5.31 -13.40 3.76
CA ALA A 263 4.66 -14.30 2.82
C ALA A 263 3.21 -14.63 3.24
N LYS A 264 2.99 -14.94 4.53
CA LYS A 264 1.65 -15.16 5.09
C LYS A 264 0.77 -13.92 4.97
N PHE A 265 1.30 -12.74 5.28
CA PHE A 265 0.57 -11.48 5.16
C PHE A 265 0.05 -11.25 3.74
N PHE A 266 0.91 -11.32 2.73
CA PHE A 266 0.52 -11.08 1.33
C PHE A 266 -0.38 -12.20 0.79
N ALA A 267 -0.10 -13.47 1.11
CA ALA A 267 -0.96 -14.59 0.69
C ALA A 267 -2.38 -14.44 1.25
N LEU A 268 -2.53 -14.13 2.54
CA LEU A 268 -3.83 -13.92 3.17
C LEU A 268 -4.58 -12.71 2.58
N ASN A 269 -3.89 -11.63 2.23
CA ASN A 269 -4.50 -10.49 1.55
C ASN A 269 -4.97 -10.84 0.14
N GLY A 270 -4.19 -11.61 -0.63
CA GLY A 270 -4.60 -12.09 -1.94
C GLY A 270 -5.85 -12.95 -1.88
N LEU A 271 -5.91 -13.88 -0.92
CA LEU A 271 -7.10 -14.69 -0.66
C LEU A 271 -8.29 -13.82 -0.23
N ALA A 272 -8.07 -12.82 0.63
CA ALA A 272 -9.11 -11.89 1.07
C ALA A 272 -9.71 -11.08 -0.10
N VAL A 273 -8.89 -10.68 -1.09
CA VAL A 273 -9.37 -9.99 -2.30
C VAL A 273 -10.24 -10.91 -3.17
N VAL A 274 -9.84 -12.18 -3.32
CA VAL A 274 -10.63 -13.18 -4.07
C VAL A 274 -11.95 -13.46 -3.36
N PHE A 275 -11.89 -13.67 -2.05
CA PHE A 275 -13.06 -13.91 -1.19
C PHE A 275 -14.02 -12.71 -1.19
N GLU A 276 -13.50 -11.49 -1.01
CA GLU A 276 -14.28 -10.24 -1.13
C GLU A 276 -15.02 -10.18 -2.46
N GLY A 277 -14.34 -10.46 -3.57
CA GLY A 277 -14.95 -10.48 -4.90
C GLY A 277 -16.07 -11.52 -5.02
N ALA A 278 -15.89 -12.71 -4.46
CA ALA A 278 -16.92 -13.75 -4.45
C ALA A 278 -18.15 -13.35 -3.63
N VAL A 279 -17.94 -12.81 -2.42
CA VAL A 279 -19.01 -12.34 -1.53
C VAL A 279 -19.78 -11.19 -2.16
N VAL A 280 -19.09 -10.19 -2.72
CA VAL A 280 -19.74 -9.04 -3.39
C VAL A 280 -20.61 -9.51 -4.55
N ARG A 281 -20.12 -10.44 -5.39
CA ARG A 281 -20.91 -11.02 -6.48
C ARG A 281 -22.13 -11.77 -5.97
N ALA A 282 -21.98 -12.59 -4.93
CA ALA A 282 -23.08 -13.34 -4.33
C ALA A 282 -24.16 -12.42 -3.74
N VAL A 283 -23.75 -11.39 -2.99
CA VAL A 283 -24.66 -10.40 -2.40
C VAL A 283 -25.41 -9.62 -3.47
N LYS A 284 -24.72 -9.16 -4.53
CA LYS A 284 -25.37 -8.48 -5.66
C LYS A 284 -26.39 -9.37 -6.36
N LYS A 285 -26.04 -10.64 -6.62
CA LYS A 285 -26.94 -11.62 -7.22
C LYS A 285 -28.18 -11.82 -6.36
N LEU A 286 -28.01 -12.03 -5.05
CA LEU A 286 -29.12 -12.21 -4.11
C LEU A 286 -30.04 -10.98 -4.03
N ARG A 287 -29.46 -9.77 -4.03
CA ARG A 287 -30.24 -8.52 -4.04
C ARG A 287 -31.06 -8.39 -5.32
N ARG A 288 -30.44 -8.66 -6.47
CA ARG A 288 -31.10 -8.65 -7.78
C ARG A 288 -32.26 -9.66 -7.84
N GLU A 289 -32.06 -10.89 -7.36
CA GLU A 289 -33.10 -11.93 -7.30
C GLU A 289 -34.28 -11.53 -6.38
N ARG A 290 -34.03 -10.74 -5.35
CA ARG A 290 -35.05 -10.21 -4.43
C ARG A 290 -35.65 -8.87 -4.85
N GLY A 291 -35.28 -8.33 -6.01
CA GLY A 291 -35.76 -7.04 -6.51
C GLY A 291 -35.22 -5.81 -5.77
N TYR A 292 -34.16 -5.96 -4.97
CA TYR A 292 -33.48 -4.84 -4.32
C TYR A 292 -32.40 -4.23 -5.22
N SER A 293 -32.04 -2.98 -4.94
CA SER A 293 -30.87 -2.33 -5.55
C SER A 293 -29.60 -3.14 -5.32
N GLU A 294 -28.74 -3.26 -6.34
CA GLU A 294 -27.45 -3.96 -6.21
C GLU A 294 -26.53 -3.29 -5.19
N THR A 295 -26.64 -1.97 -5.04
CA THR A 295 -25.89 -1.17 -4.08
C THR A 295 -26.79 -0.71 -2.95
N SER A 296 -26.22 -0.69 -1.75
CA SER A 296 -26.86 -0.18 -0.53
C SER A 296 -25.99 0.89 0.10
N TRP A 297 -26.62 1.82 0.82
CA TRP A 297 -25.93 2.94 1.48
C TRP A 297 -24.84 2.49 2.47
N TYR A 298 -25.00 1.29 3.06
CA TYR A 298 -24.06 0.73 4.03
C TYR A 298 -22.86 -0.01 3.42
N ASP A 299 -22.88 -0.31 2.11
CA ASP A 299 -21.85 -1.14 1.47
C ASP A 299 -20.44 -0.54 1.65
N GLY A 300 -20.33 0.79 1.58
CA GLY A 300 -19.06 1.50 1.79
C GLY A 300 -18.53 1.37 3.22
N TYR A 301 -19.40 1.41 4.23
CA TYR A 301 -19.00 1.25 5.64
C TYR A 301 -18.60 -0.18 5.96
N VAL A 302 -19.36 -1.16 5.47
CA VAL A 302 -19.03 -2.59 5.62
C VAL A 302 -17.70 -2.89 4.94
N GLY A 303 -17.50 -2.41 3.71
CA GLY A 303 -16.25 -2.58 3.00
C GLY A 303 -15.05 -1.90 3.66
N ARG A 304 -15.26 -0.73 4.29
CA ARG A 304 -14.25 -0.06 5.13
C ARG A 304 -13.85 -0.90 6.32
N LEU A 305 -14.83 -1.34 7.11
CA LEU A 305 -14.58 -2.19 8.26
C LEU A 305 -13.85 -3.48 7.85
N TRP A 306 -14.29 -4.10 6.76
CA TRP A 306 -13.69 -5.32 6.23
C TRP A 306 -12.21 -5.13 5.88
N TRP A 307 -11.85 -4.11 5.10
CA TRP A 307 -10.45 -3.95 4.72
C TRP A 307 -9.56 -3.60 5.91
N ILE A 308 -10.04 -2.79 6.85
CA ILE A 308 -9.30 -2.46 8.07
C ILE A 308 -9.04 -3.74 8.89
N VAL A 309 -10.06 -4.57 9.08
CA VAL A 309 -9.95 -5.83 9.81
C VAL A 309 -8.98 -6.80 9.12
N VAL A 310 -9.06 -6.93 7.80
CA VAL A 310 -8.14 -7.79 7.03
C VAL A 310 -6.70 -7.28 7.15
N VAL A 311 -6.46 -6.00 6.87
CA VAL A 311 -5.11 -5.42 6.87
C VAL A 311 -4.49 -5.45 8.27
N LEU A 312 -5.23 -5.05 9.30
CA LEU A 312 -4.71 -5.11 10.68
C LEU A 312 -4.55 -6.55 11.18
N GLY A 313 -5.53 -7.42 10.90
CA GLY A 313 -5.50 -8.81 11.34
C GLY A 313 -4.33 -9.59 10.74
N THR A 314 -4.16 -9.48 9.41
CA THR A 314 -3.06 -10.12 8.70
C THR A 314 -1.74 -9.41 8.94
N GLY A 315 -1.74 -8.08 9.09
CA GLY A 315 -0.58 -7.23 9.32
C GLY A 315 0.14 -7.53 10.62
N ARG A 316 -0.51 -8.19 11.58
CA ARG A 316 0.15 -8.74 12.78
C ARG A 316 1.32 -9.66 12.43
N ASN A 317 1.26 -10.40 11.32
CA ASN A 317 2.39 -11.23 10.88
C ASN A 317 3.62 -10.39 10.49
N PHE A 318 3.39 -9.19 9.95
CA PHE A 318 4.42 -8.21 9.63
C PHE A 318 4.99 -7.59 10.92
N ALA A 319 4.10 -7.15 11.82
CA ALA A 319 4.47 -6.55 13.10
C ALA A 319 5.28 -7.51 13.99
N ARG A 320 4.95 -8.82 14.00
CA ARG A 320 5.72 -9.87 14.67
C ARG A 320 7.17 -9.90 14.19
N GLY A 321 7.37 -9.93 12.87
CA GLY A 321 8.71 -9.93 12.28
C GLY A 321 9.51 -8.70 12.67
N TRP A 322 8.86 -7.53 12.73
CA TRP A 322 9.48 -6.25 13.08
C TRP A 322 9.82 -6.11 14.57
N VAL A 323 9.01 -6.70 15.46
CA VAL A 323 9.37 -6.82 16.87
C VAL A 323 10.57 -7.76 17.01
N LYS A 324 10.53 -8.92 16.35
CA LYS A 324 11.62 -9.91 16.40
C LYS A 324 12.94 -9.34 15.89
N SER A 325 12.94 -8.59 14.79
CA SER A 325 14.15 -8.02 14.20
C SER A 325 14.75 -6.85 14.98
N GLY A 326 14.06 -6.37 16.02
CA GLY A 326 14.44 -5.13 16.70
C GLY A 326 14.06 -3.86 15.94
N LEU A 327 13.39 -3.94 14.78
CA LEU A 327 13.01 -2.73 14.03
C LEU A 327 12.07 -1.81 14.82
N VAL A 328 11.19 -2.38 15.66
CA VAL A 328 10.36 -1.59 16.59
C VAL A 328 11.20 -0.80 17.59
N ARG A 329 12.32 -1.37 18.06
CA ARG A 329 13.29 -0.68 18.92
C ARG A 329 13.95 0.49 18.16
N GLU A 330 14.43 0.24 16.95
CA GLU A 330 15.08 1.28 16.13
C GLU A 330 14.13 2.46 15.89
N ILE A 331 12.87 2.18 15.51
CA ILE A 331 11.85 3.23 15.32
C ILE A 331 11.59 4.00 16.62
N ALA A 332 11.57 3.34 17.78
CA ALA A 332 11.29 3.99 19.07
C ALA A 332 12.42 4.94 19.54
N PHE A 333 13.64 4.76 19.04
CA PHE A 333 14.82 5.56 19.41
C PHE A 333 15.35 6.50 18.31
N MET A 334 14.77 6.46 17.10
CA MET A 334 14.88 7.56 16.13
C MET A 334 14.29 8.86 16.68
#